data_AF-A0AAW1VVE3-F1
#
_entry.id   AF-A0AAW1VVE3-F1
#
_cell.length_a   1.000
_cell.length_b   1.000
_cell.length_c   1.000
_cell.angle_alpha   90.00
_cell.angle_beta   90.00
_cell.angle_gamma   90.00
#
_symmetry.space_group_name_H-M   'P 1'
#
loop_
_entity.id
_entity.type
_entity.pdbx_description
1 polymer ?
#
loop_
_entity_poly.entity_id
_entity_poly.type
_entity_poly.pdbx_seq_one_letter_code
_entity_poly.pdbx_strand_id
1 'polypeptide(L)'
;MSASGYDGAYPKVSSWKTTEGETSNCCSWDGVGCDDRTGRVIALDVSHSYLYGQIPQKLAQLTSLTYFNVSHNNLTGSIPQRVLISYIREHFIRGKLRIV
;
A
#
# COMPACT_ATOMS: atom_id res chain seq x y z
N MET A 1 0.07 4.11 -9.51
CA MET A 1 1.08 3.03 -9.48
C MET A 1 0.61 1.87 -10.32
N SER A 2 1.56 1.18 -10.95
CA SER A 2 1.33 0.02 -11.82
C SER A 2 2.25 -1.12 -11.41
N ALA A 3 1.86 -2.34 -11.74
CA ALA A 3 2.64 -3.55 -11.49
C ALA A 3 3.46 -3.95 -12.73
N SER A 4 4.64 -4.51 -12.50
CA SER A 4 5.42 -5.15 -13.57
C SER A 4 4.74 -6.43 -14.08
N GLY A 5 4.90 -6.72 -15.38
CA GLY A 5 4.34 -7.90 -16.05
C GLY A 5 5.37 -9.00 -16.36
N TYR A 6 6.59 -8.96 -15.81
CA TYR A 6 7.58 -10.01 -16.05
C TYR A 6 7.25 -11.30 -15.30
N ASP A 7 7.53 -12.43 -15.95
CA ASP A 7 7.34 -13.77 -15.39
C ASP A 7 8.23 -13.96 -14.15
N GLY A 8 7.61 -14.12 -12.97
CA GLY A 8 8.29 -14.17 -11.67
C GLY A 8 8.03 -12.97 -10.75
N ALA A 9 7.36 -11.90 -11.21
CA ALA A 9 6.89 -10.84 -10.32
C ALA A 9 5.61 -11.28 -9.57
N TYR A 10 5.56 -11.09 -8.25
CA TYR A 10 4.35 -11.23 -7.43
C TYR A 10 3.86 -9.87 -6.90
N PRO A 11 3.24 -9.04 -7.76
CA PRO A 11 2.67 -7.78 -7.32
C PRO A 11 1.38 -8.03 -6.54
N LYS A 12 1.35 -7.69 -5.24
CA LYS A 12 0.16 -7.87 -4.38
C LYS A 12 -1.11 -7.23 -4.94
N VAL A 13 -0.97 -6.13 -5.68
CA VAL A 13 -2.09 -5.44 -6.34
C VAL A 13 -2.81 -6.30 -7.39
N SER A 14 -2.24 -7.42 -7.84
CA SER A 14 -2.94 -8.39 -8.71
C SER A 14 -4.10 -9.10 -8.02
N SER A 15 -4.09 -9.16 -6.69
CA SER A 15 -5.20 -9.73 -5.91
C SER A 15 -6.36 -8.73 -5.78
N TRP A 16 -6.15 -7.45 -6.10
CA TRP A 16 -7.10 -6.36 -5.88
C TRP A 16 -8.15 -6.35 -6.98
N LYS A 17 -8.99 -7.38 -7.00
CA LYS A 17 -10.05 -7.54 -7.97
C LYS A 17 -11.31 -6.84 -7.48
N THR A 18 -11.73 -5.82 -8.21
CA THR A 18 -13.07 -5.25 -8.09
C THR A 18 -13.96 -5.96 -9.11
N THR A 19 -14.80 -6.88 -8.67
CA THR A 19 -15.84 -7.48 -9.51
C THR A 19 -16.91 -6.41 -9.80
N GLU A 20 -17.19 -6.15 -11.07
CA GLU A 20 -18.29 -5.26 -11.45
C GLU A 20 -19.60 -5.85 -10.92
N GLY A 21 -20.33 -5.08 -10.10
CA GLY A 21 -21.60 -5.49 -9.51
C GLY A 21 -21.54 -6.03 -8.08
N GLU A 22 -20.35 -6.22 -7.49
CA GLU A 22 -20.19 -6.61 -6.09
C GLU A 22 -19.50 -5.52 -5.26
N THR A 23 -19.90 -5.40 -3.99
CA THR A 23 -19.14 -4.65 -3.00
C THR A 23 -17.82 -5.39 -2.73
N SER A 24 -16.77 -5.06 -3.46
CA SER A 24 -15.44 -5.66 -3.27
C SER A 24 -14.96 -5.43 -1.83
N ASN A 25 -14.78 -6.52 -1.09
CA ASN A 25 -14.24 -6.46 0.26
C ASN A 25 -12.71 -6.36 0.19
N CYS A 26 -12.19 -5.14 0.27
CA CYS A 26 -10.75 -4.90 0.21
C CYS A 26 -9.93 -5.61 1.30
N CYS A 27 -10.56 -6.10 2.37
CA CYS A 27 -9.87 -6.79 3.46
C CYS A 27 -9.41 -8.21 3.08
N SER A 28 -9.84 -8.75 1.94
CA SER A 28 -9.30 -10.00 1.38
C SER A 28 -8.13 -9.76 0.43
N TRP A 29 -7.75 -8.50 0.19
CA TRP A 29 -6.67 -8.16 -0.72
C TRP A 29 -5.30 -8.34 -0.07
N ASP A 30 -4.36 -8.88 -0.83
CA ASP A 30 -2.98 -9.04 -0.41
C ASP A 30 -2.38 -7.68 -0.04
N GLY A 31 -1.75 -7.66 1.13
CA GLY A 31 -1.14 -6.45 1.68
C GLY A 31 -2.13 -5.48 2.30
N VAL A 32 -3.43 -5.76 2.33
CA VAL A 32 -4.42 -4.92 3.02
C VAL A 32 -4.78 -5.56 4.36
N GLY A 33 -4.56 -4.84 5.45
CA GLY A 33 -5.01 -5.20 6.78
C GLY A 33 -6.15 -4.29 7.22
N CYS A 34 -7.23 -4.89 7.70
CA CYS A 34 -8.40 -4.17 8.21
C CYS A 34 -8.55 -4.34 9.72
N ASP A 35 -9.22 -3.39 10.35
CA ASP A 35 -9.73 -3.53 11.71
C ASP A 35 -10.97 -4.43 11.70
N ASP A 36 -10.94 -5.54 12.44
CA ASP A 36 -12.00 -6.56 12.44
C ASP A 36 -13.36 -6.03 12.92
N ARG A 37 -13.38 -4.95 13.70
CA ARG A 37 -14.61 -4.37 14.26
C ARG A 37 -15.27 -3.37 13.33
N THR A 38 -14.48 -2.57 12.61
CA THR A 38 -14.97 -1.44 11.79
C THR A 38 -14.85 -1.69 10.29
N GLY A 39 -14.09 -2.71 9.88
CA GLY A 39 -13.78 -3.00 8.47
C GLY A 39 -12.90 -1.93 7.80
N ARG A 40 -12.35 -0.98 8.56
CA ARG A 40 -11.50 0.08 8.01
C ARG A 40 -10.09 -0.42 7.78
N VAL A 41 -9.47 0.03 6.69
CA VAL A 41 -8.06 -0.27 6.40
C VAL A 41 -7.17 0.41 7.43
N ILE A 42 -6.38 -0.40 8.15
CA ILE A 42 -5.41 0.04 9.16
C ILE A 42 -3.98 -0.28 8.75
N ALA A 43 -3.76 -1.23 7.85
CA ALA A 43 -2.44 -1.57 7.34
C ALA A 43 -2.44 -1.69 5.82
N LEU A 44 -1.40 -1.18 5.18
CA LEU A 44 -1.15 -1.35 3.76
C LEU A 44 0.33 -1.68 3.52
N ASP A 45 0.61 -2.94 3.21
CA ASP A 45 1.94 -3.46 2.87
C ASP A 45 2.00 -3.91 1.40
N VAL A 46 2.51 -3.03 0.54
CA VAL A 46 2.84 -3.38 -0.84
C VAL A 46 4.35 -3.40 -1.07
N SER A 47 5.13 -3.67 -0.02
CA SER A 47 6.57 -3.80 -0.17
C SER A 47 6.94 -4.98 -1.06
N HIS A 48 8.11 -4.91 -1.72
CA HIS A 48 8.63 -5.98 -2.60
C HIS A 48 7.63 -6.44 -3.68
N SER A 49 6.82 -5.53 -4.20
CA SER A 49 5.71 -5.86 -5.11
C SER A 49 6.00 -5.45 -6.55
N TYR A 50 7.25 -5.17 -6.91
CA TYR A 50 7.68 -4.76 -8.25
C TYR A 50 6.82 -3.63 -8.84
N LEU A 51 6.36 -2.72 -7.97
CA LEU A 51 5.51 -1.61 -8.37
C LEU A 51 6.35 -0.46 -8.91
N TYR A 52 5.79 0.28 -9.86
CA TYR A 52 6.41 1.48 -10.42
C TYR A 52 5.40 2.60 -10.66
N GLY A 53 5.93 3.79 -10.98
CA GLY A 53 5.16 5.01 -11.19
C GLY A 53 4.91 5.77 -9.88
N GLN A 54 3.96 6.71 -9.90
CA GLN A 54 3.74 7.60 -8.77
C GLN A 54 2.89 6.98 -7.65
N ILE A 55 3.23 7.34 -6.40
CA ILE A 55 2.40 7.09 -5.21
C ILE A 55 1.08 7.88 -5.35
N PRO A 56 -0.09 7.21 -5.36
CA PRO A 56 -1.37 7.88 -5.53
C PRO A 56 -1.73 8.76 -4.33
N GLN A 57 -2.06 10.03 -4.58
CA GLN A 57 -2.50 10.95 -3.52
C GLN A 57 -3.84 10.56 -2.87
N LYS A 58 -4.65 9.75 -3.56
CA LYS A 58 -5.89 9.16 -3.00
C LYS A 58 -5.64 8.29 -1.77
N LEU A 59 -4.42 7.79 -1.54
CA LEU A 59 -4.08 7.08 -0.30
C LEU A 59 -4.32 7.94 0.96
N ALA A 60 -4.35 9.27 0.83
CA ALA A 60 -4.75 10.17 1.92
C ALA A 60 -6.21 9.99 2.39
N GLN A 61 -7.04 9.24 1.67
CA GLN A 61 -8.41 8.91 2.08
C GLN A 61 -8.46 7.76 3.11
N LEU A 62 -7.37 6.99 3.26
CA LEU A 62 -7.26 5.93 4.26
C LEU A 62 -6.97 6.52 5.65
N THR A 63 -8.00 7.12 6.25
CA THR A 63 -7.87 7.92 7.48
C THR A 63 -7.53 7.12 8.74
N SER A 64 -7.74 5.80 8.72
CA SER A 64 -7.46 4.90 9.86
C SER A 64 -6.14 4.15 9.72
N LEU A 65 -5.34 4.46 8.69
CA LEU A 65 -4.11 3.75 8.36
C LEU A 65 -3.01 4.02 9.39
N THR A 66 -2.60 2.99 10.13
CA THR A 66 -1.55 3.03 11.16
C THR A 66 -0.22 2.43 10.68
N TYR A 67 -0.27 1.55 9.67
CA TYR A 67 0.90 0.93 9.05
C TYR A 67 0.89 1.14 7.53
N PHE A 68 2.01 1.61 6.98
CA PHE A 68 2.17 1.82 5.54
C PHE A 68 3.58 1.48 5.10
N ASN A 69 3.72 0.49 4.22
CA ASN A 69 5.00 0.05 3.70
C ASN A 69 4.96 -0.12 2.17
N VAL A 70 5.74 0.72 1.49
CA VAL A 70 5.94 0.70 0.02
C VAL A 70 7.39 0.44 -0.37
N SER A 71 8.23 0.06 0.59
CA SER A 71 9.66 -0.15 0.37
C SER A 71 9.94 -1.27 -0.64
N HIS A 72 11.13 -1.27 -1.23
CA HIS A 72 11.54 -2.28 -2.23
C HIS A 72 10.60 -2.33 -3.44
N ASN A 73 10.23 -1.16 -3.95
CA ASN A 73 9.57 -0.94 -5.22
C ASN A 73 10.30 0.17 -5.99
N ASN A 74 9.92 0.40 -7.25
CA ASN A 74 10.39 1.50 -8.08
C ASN A 74 9.36 2.65 -8.15
N LEU A 75 8.78 2.98 -7.00
CA LEU A 75 7.77 4.03 -6.88
C LEU A 75 8.42 5.41 -6.77
N THR A 76 7.75 6.42 -7.29
CA THR A 76 8.21 7.83 -7.29
C THR A 76 7.14 8.76 -6.72
N GLY A 77 7.49 10.03 -6.53
CA GLY A 77 6.59 11.04 -5.97
C GLY A 77 6.56 11.04 -4.45
N SER A 78 5.76 11.94 -3.88
CA SER A 78 5.69 12.13 -2.43
C SER A 78 4.65 11.22 -1.78
N ILE A 79 5.00 10.73 -0.59
CA ILE A 79 4.03 10.08 0.29
C ILE A 79 3.04 11.15 0.79
N PRO A 80 1.72 10.93 0.67
CA PRO A 80 0.73 11.90 1.12
C PRO A 80 0.88 12.18 2.61
N GLN A 81 0.81 13.45 3.02
CA GLN A 81 1.11 13.88 4.40
C GLN A 81 0.33 13.09 5.47
N ARG A 82 -0.92 12.73 5.19
CA ARG A 82 -1.75 11.95 6.14
C ARG A 82 -1.21 10.54 6.40
N VAL A 83 -0.56 9.93 5.42
CA VAL A 83 0.00 8.58 5.50
C VAL A 83 1.49 8.60 5.88
N LEU A 84 2.14 9.75 5.69
CA LEU A 84 3.56 9.96 5.97
C LEU A 84 3.94 9.62 7.42
N ILE A 85 3.08 9.90 8.40
CA ILE A 85 3.35 9.59 9.81
C ILE A 85 3.48 8.07 10.02
N SER A 86 2.54 7.29 9.46
CA SER A 86 2.53 5.83 9.54
C SER A 86 3.74 5.22 8.82
N TYR A 87 4.18 5.84 7.72
CA TYR A 87 5.40 5.46 7.00
C TYR A 87 6.68 5.70 7.81
N ILE A 88 6.84 6.92 8.36
CA ILE A 88 8.06 7.31 9.08
C ILE A 88 8.24 6.46 10.34
N ARG A 89 7.17 6.16 11.07
CA ARG A 89 7.24 5.31 12.27
C ARG A 89 7.94 3.99 12.01
N GLU A 90 7.59 3.30 10.92
CA GLU A 90 8.19 2.01 10.58
C GLU A 90 9.63 2.14 10.06
N HIS A 91 9.88 3.12 9.19
CA HIS A 91 11.19 3.24 8.53
C HIS A 91 12.25 3.96 9.36
N PHE A 92 11.86 4.82 10.30
CA PHE A 92 12.76 5.45 11.26
C PHE A 92 13.21 4.45 12.33
N ILE A 93 12.29 3.63 12.87
CA ILE A 93 12.62 2.57 13.84
C ILE A 93 13.59 1.54 13.26
N ARG A 94 13.49 1.25 11.95
CA ARG A 94 14.36 0.29 11.25
C ARG A 94 15.61 0.92 10.62
N GLY A 95 15.89 2.21 10.84
CA GLY A 95 17.07 2.89 10.30
C GLY A 95 17.16 2.94 8.76
N LYS A 96 16.04 2.78 8.06
CA LYS A 96 15.95 2.67 6.59
C LYS A 96 15.02 3.76 6.03
N LEU A 97 15.32 5.03 6.29
CA LEU A 97 14.62 6.10 5.57
C LEU A 97 15.23 6.21 4.17
N ARG A 98 14.66 5.47 3.20
CA ARG A 98 14.90 5.70 1.77
C ARG A 98 13.66 6.38 1.22
N ILE A 99 13.71 7.72 1.16
CA ILE A 99 12.68 8.52 0.49
C ILE A 99 12.89 8.28 -1.01
N VAL A 100 12.00 7.48 -1.61
CA VAL A 100 11.91 7.15 -3.04
C VAL A 100 13.26 6.97 -3.77
#